data_AF-A0A6G3RJC3-F1
#
_entry.id   AF-A0A6G3RJC3-F1
#
_cell.length_a   1.000
_cell.length_b   1.000
_cell.length_c   1.000
_cell.angle_alpha   90.00
_cell.angle_beta   90.00
_cell.angle_gamma   90.00
#
_symmetry.space_group_name_H-M   'P 1'
#
loop_
_entity.id
_entity.type
_entity.pdbx_description
1 polymer ?
#
loop_
_entity_poly.entity_id
_entity_poly.type
_entity_poly.pdbx_seq_one_letter_code
_entity_poly.pdbx_strand_id
1 'polypeptide(L)'
;MQAAPVRATQVRTTATSAAPVRATAIPSVADALRAVESLLMSGGQRTARRNAWTSVLEDRRRAKDRVEALRVLEEAGTATRTS
;
A
#
# COMPACT_ATOMS: atom_id res chain seq x y z
N MET A 1 -68.06 -36.45 20.60
CA MET A 1 -68.27 -35.28 19.71
C MET A 1 -66.98 -34.47 19.69
N GLN A 2 -66.11 -34.71 18.69
CA GLN A 2 -64.83 -33.99 18.52
C GLN A 2 -65.05 -32.86 17.51
N ALA A 3 -64.83 -31.61 17.94
CA ALA A 3 -64.91 -30.44 17.08
C ALA A 3 -63.61 -30.28 16.29
N ALA A 4 -63.71 -30.23 14.96
CA ALA A 4 -62.58 -30.01 14.06
C ALA A 4 -62.16 -28.53 14.06
N PRO A 5 -60.85 -28.20 14.00
CA PRO A 5 -60.40 -26.82 13.95
C PRO A 5 -60.55 -26.25 12.53
N VAL A 6 -61.17 -25.08 12.43
CA VAL A 6 -61.25 -24.29 11.20
C VAL A 6 -59.88 -23.76 10.83
N ARG A 7 -59.38 -24.15 9.65
CA ARG A 7 -58.11 -23.65 9.10
C ARG A 7 -58.29 -22.20 8.67
N ALA A 8 -57.58 -21.28 9.33
CA ALA A 8 -57.47 -19.90 8.89
C ALA A 8 -56.76 -19.85 7.53
N THR A 9 -57.46 -19.38 6.50
CA THR A 9 -56.92 -19.16 5.16
C THR A 9 -55.89 -18.04 5.24
N GLN A 10 -54.60 -18.40 5.22
CA GLN A 10 -53.51 -17.45 5.22
C GLN A 10 -53.33 -16.90 3.79
N VAL A 11 -53.77 -15.66 3.58
CA VAL A 11 -53.55 -14.93 2.32
C VAL A 11 -52.05 -14.71 2.15
N ARG A 12 -51.46 -15.40 1.18
CA ARG A 12 -50.04 -15.26 0.85
C ARG A 12 -49.86 -14.02 -0.03
N THR A 13 -49.58 -12.88 0.59
CA THR A 13 -49.09 -11.71 -0.14
C THR A 13 -47.66 -11.98 -0.58
N THR A 14 -47.44 -12.23 -1.88
CA THR A 14 -46.08 -12.24 -2.46
C THR A 14 -45.59 -10.80 -2.55
N ALA A 15 -45.03 -10.28 -1.46
CA ALA A 15 -44.29 -9.03 -1.51
C ALA A 15 -42.99 -9.30 -2.29
N THR A 16 -42.91 -8.79 -3.51
CA THR A 16 -41.64 -8.72 -4.25
C THR A 16 -40.67 -7.88 -3.44
N SER A 17 -39.68 -8.53 -2.83
CA SER A 17 -38.59 -7.85 -2.14
C SER A 17 -37.69 -7.17 -3.18
N ALA A 18 -37.87 -5.86 -3.39
CA ALA A 18 -36.98 -5.08 -4.24
C ALA A 18 -35.62 -4.93 -3.55
N ALA A 19 -34.55 -5.38 -4.21
CA ALA A 19 -33.19 -5.15 -3.73
C ALA A 19 -32.87 -3.65 -3.76
N PRO A 20 -32.20 -3.08 -2.72
CA PRO A 20 -31.86 -1.67 -2.72
C PRO A 20 -30.85 -1.36 -3.83
N VAL A 21 -31.26 -0.53 -4.80
CA VAL A 21 -30.37 0.00 -5.82
C VAL A 21 -29.51 1.09 -5.20
N ARG A 22 -28.19 0.90 -5.19
CA ARG A 22 -27.25 1.93 -4.74
C ARG A 22 -27.01 2.91 -5.88
N ALA A 23 -27.43 4.15 -5.70
CA ALA A 23 -27.04 5.23 -6.59
C ALA A 23 -25.57 5.60 -6.33
N THR A 24 -24.70 5.43 -7.33
CA THR A 24 -23.35 6.01 -7.31
C THR A 24 -23.44 7.45 -7.77
N ALA A 25 -23.02 8.39 -6.92
CA ALA A 25 -22.92 9.79 -7.31
C ALA A 25 -21.97 9.96 -8.49
N ILE A 26 -22.33 10.83 -9.44
CA ILE A 26 -21.44 11.19 -10.54
C ILE A 26 -20.29 12.00 -9.92
N PRO A 27 -19.02 11.59 -10.09
CA PRO A 27 -17.89 12.29 -9.51
C PRO A 27 -17.80 13.71 -10.07
N SER A 28 -17.48 14.66 -9.19
CA SER A 28 -17.23 16.04 -9.62
C SER A 28 -15.90 16.14 -10.37
N VAL A 29 -15.68 17.25 -11.06
CA VAL A 29 -14.38 17.56 -11.68
C VAL A 29 -13.25 17.54 -10.64
N ALA A 30 -13.51 18.00 -9.41
CA ALA A 30 -12.52 17.97 -8.34
C ALA A 30 -12.13 16.54 -7.94
N ASP A 31 -13.10 15.62 -7.90
CA ASP A 31 -12.84 14.21 -7.59
C ASP A 31 -12.05 13.54 -8.72
N ALA A 32 -12.37 13.87 -9.97
CA ALA A 32 -11.62 13.40 -11.13
C ALA A 32 -10.16 13.88 -11.10
N LEU A 33 -9.93 15.16 -10.78
CA LEU A 33 -8.58 15.71 -10.65
C LEU A 33 -7.80 15.05 -9.50
N ARG A 34 -8.44 14.81 -8.35
CA ARG A 34 -7.81 14.11 -7.22
C ARG A 34 -7.47 12.66 -7.55
N ALA A 35 -8.28 11.98 -8.36
CA ALA A 35 -7.99 10.63 -8.83
C ALA A 35 -6.81 10.61 -9.80
N VAL A 36 -6.73 11.57 -10.72
CA VAL A 36 -5.58 11.73 -11.63
C VAL A 36 -4.31 12.07 -10.85
N GLU A 37 -4.38 12.97 -9.87
CA GLU A 37 -3.27 13.28 -8.97
C GLU A 37 -2.80 12.03 -8.23
N SER A 38 -3.73 11.26 -7.66
CA SER A 38 -3.41 10.00 -6.98
C SER A 38 -2.74 9.00 -7.92
N LEU A 39 -3.21 8.88 -9.17
CA LEU A 39 -2.62 8.01 -10.17
C LEU A 39 -1.20 8.45 -10.52
N LEU A 40 -0.99 9.74 -10.82
CA LEU A 40 0.31 10.33 -11.14
C LEU A 40 1.29 10.19 -9.97
N MET A 41 0.86 10.49 -8.75
CA MET A 41 1.69 10.42 -7.54
C MET A 41 1.99 8.98 -7.11
N SER A 42 1.12 8.01 -7.42
CA SER A 42 1.34 6.60 -7.04
C SER A 42 2.63 6.00 -7.63
N GLY A 43 2.99 6.41 -8.86
CA GLY A 43 4.24 5.99 -9.51
C GLY A 43 5.46 6.56 -8.80
N GLY A 44 5.43 7.85 -8.46
CA GLY A 44 6.50 8.54 -7.76
C GLY A 44 6.81 7.93 -6.39
N GLN A 45 5.80 7.52 -5.63
CA GLN A 45 5.99 6.92 -4.30
C GLN A 45 6.72 5.57 -4.33
N ARG A 46 6.40 4.71 -5.32
CA ARG A 46 7.12 3.43 -5.48
C ARG A 46 8.57 3.64 -5.87
N THR A 47 8.84 4.59 -6.77
CA THR A 47 10.21 4.96 -7.17
C THR A 47 10.97 5.59 -6.01
N ALA A 48 10.35 6.48 -5.23
CA ALA A 48 10.97 7.08 -4.05
C ALA A 48 11.37 6.03 -3.00
N ARG A 49 10.51 5.04 -2.71
CA ARG A 49 10.84 3.92 -1.82
C ARG A 49 12.03 3.10 -2.32
N ARG A 50 12.07 2.79 -3.62
CA ARG A 50 13.19 2.07 -4.23
C ARG A 50 14.48 2.88 -4.15
N ASN A 51 14.43 4.15 -4.52
CA ASN A 51 15.58 5.04 -4.48
C ASN A 51 16.12 5.18 -3.05
N ALA A 52 15.23 5.38 -2.07
CA ALA A 52 15.62 5.47 -0.66
C ALA A 52 16.35 4.21 -0.19
N TRP A 53 15.82 3.03 -0.54
CA TRP A 53 16.48 1.77 -0.19
C TRP A 53 17.84 1.61 -0.88
N THR A 54 17.94 1.93 -2.17
CA THR A 54 19.19 1.90 -2.92
C THR A 54 20.23 2.84 -2.31
N SER A 55 19.84 4.06 -1.96
CA SER A 55 20.74 5.02 -1.31
C SER A 55 21.27 4.50 0.02
N VAL A 56 20.44 3.87 0.85
CA VAL A 56 20.87 3.28 2.12
C VAL A 56 21.87 2.15 1.91
N LEU A 57 21.66 1.28 0.92
CA LEU A 57 22.61 0.21 0.59
C LEU A 57 23.94 0.78 0.10
N GLU A 58 23.88 1.79 -0.75
CA GLU A 58 25.07 2.46 -1.28
C GLU A 58 25.85 3.19 -0.17
N ASP A 59 25.16 3.88 0.74
CA ASP A 59 25.79 4.55 1.89
C ASP A 59 26.49 3.55 2.80
N ARG A 60 25.89 2.38 3.03
CA ARG A 60 26.52 1.29 3.79
C ARG A 60 27.75 0.75 3.08
N ARG A 61 27.73 0.61 1.76
CA ARG A 61 28.90 0.21 0.97
C ARG A 61 30.01 1.26 1.09
N ARG A 62 29.70 2.53 0.81
CA ARG A 62 30.65 3.65 0.94
C ARG A 62 31.23 3.78 2.36
N ALA A 63 30.45 3.47 3.39
CA ALA A 63 30.95 3.45 4.76
C ALA A 63 31.99 2.35 4.99
N LYS A 64 31.75 1.14 4.48
CA LYS A 64 32.72 0.03 4.55
C LYS A 64 33.98 0.34 3.74
N ASP A 65 33.82 0.86 2.53
CA ASP A 65 34.96 1.21 1.66
C ASP A 65 35.86 2.25 2.32
N ARG A 66 35.29 3.22 3.04
CA ARG A 66 36.07 4.21 3.83
C ARG A 66 36.85 3.56 4.97
N VAL A 67 36.25 2.61 5.70
CA VAL A 67 36.94 1.89 6.78
C VAL A 67 38.09 1.06 6.23
N GLU A 68 37.88 0.36 5.12
CA GLU A 68 38.92 -0.43 4.47
C GLU A 68 40.06 0.45 3.94
N ALA A 69 39.72 1.58 3.31
CA ALA A 69 40.71 2.53 2.84
C ALA A 69 41.56 3.10 4.00
N LEU A 70 40.94 3.45 5.13
CA LEU A 70 41.66 3.90 6.31
C LEU A 70 42.62 2.83 6.83
N ARG A 71 42.16 1.57 6.91
CA ARG A 71 42.99 0.46 7.34
C ARG A 71 44.22 0.28 6.45
N VAL A 72 44.06 0.30 5.13
CA VAL A 72 45.17 0.18 4.18
C VAL A 72 46.16 1.33 4.34
N LEU A 73 45.67 2.56 4.55
CA LEU A 73 46.54 3.73 4.78
C LEU A 73 47.32 3.63 6.09
N GLU A 74 46.70 3.14 7.16
CA GLU A 74 47.37 2.89 8.44
C GLU A 74 48.43 1.79 8.32
N GLU A 75 48.13 0.69 7.63
CA GLU A 75 49.08 -0.40 7.34
C GLU A 75 50.27 0.10 6.50
N ALA A 76 50.03 0.91 5.47
CA ALA A 76 51.10 1.52 4.67
C ALA A 76 51.97 2.51 5.47
N GLY A 77 51.35 3.32 6.31
CA GLY A 77 52.04 4.28 7.17
C GLY A 77 52.87 3.61 8.27
N THR A 78 52.38 2.53 8.86
CA THR A 78 53.13 1.74 9.85
C THR A 78 54.31 1.02 9.19
N ALA A 79 54.12 0.39 8.03
CA ALA A 79 55.19 -0.28 7.28
C ALA A 79 56.33 0.69 6.90
N THR A 80 55.99 1.91 6.49
CA THR A 80 56.97 2.96 6.16
C THR A 80 57.76 3.41 7.39
N ARG A 81 57.16 3.41 8.58
CA ARG A 81 57.82 3.83 9.83
C ARG A 81 58.77 2.76 10.39
N THR A 82 58.52 1.48 10.09
CA THR A 82 59.32 0.36 10.59
C THR A 82 60.45 -0.06 9.64
N SER A 83 60.58 0.59 8.48
CA SER A 83 61.65 0.37 7.48
C SER A 83 62.74 1.42 7.61
#